data_AF-K1UUK4-F1
#
_entry.id   AF-K1UUK4-F1
#
_cell.length_a   1.000
_cell.length_b   1.000
_cell.length_c   1.000
_cell.angle_alpha   90.00
_cell.angle_beta   90.00
_cell.angle_gamma   90.00
#
_symmetry.space_group_name_H-M   'P 1'
#
loop_
_entity.id
_entity.type
_entity.pdbx_description
1 polymer ?
#
loop_
_entity_poly.entity_id
_entity_poly.type
_entity_poly.pdbx_seq_one_letter_code
_entity_poly.pdbx_strand_id
1 'polypeptide(L)'
;MECSPAGWAFQYGAERLGMLTVPAAAGNTKRQLKFISDFGTTALHAIPSYAARMYEVMQEMGIDPRRDTKLRTLIIGAEPHSEEQRRRIEDMLGVKAYNSFGMSEMCGPGVAFECQEQNGL
;
A
#
# COMPACT_ATOMS: atom_id res chain seq x y z
N MET A 1 15.80 0.27 16.59
CA MET A 1 14.96 0.73 15.47
C MET A 1 14.71 -0.50 14.62
N GLU A 2 13.62 -1.24 14.87
CA GLU A 2 13.32 -2.50 14.17
C GLU A 2 12.37 -2.20 13.01
N CYS A 3 12.92 -2.00 11.81
CA CYS A 3 12.12 -2.06 10.59
C CYS A 3 12.05 -3.54 10.14
N SER A 4 10.85 -4.02 9.82
CA SER A 4 10.63 -5.40 9.34
C SER A 4 11.38 -5.65 8.02
N PRO A 5 11.73 -6.91 7.68
CA PRO A 5 12.36 -7.24 6.39
C PRO A 5 11.64 -6.63 5.18
N ALA A 6 10.29 -6.57 5.24
CA ALA A 6 9.48 -5.91 4.23
C ALA A 6 9.67 -4.40 4.15
N GLY A 7 9.79 -3.72 5.30
CA GLY A 7 10.07 -2.28 5.33
C GLY A 7 11.41 -1.94 4.67
N TRP A 8 12.45 -2.75 4.88
CA TRP A 8 13.74 -2.55 4.22
C TRP A 8 13.65 -2.80 2.71
N ALA A 9 13.12 -3.94 2.29
CA ALA A 9 13.05 -4.28 0.88
C ALA A 9 12.28 -3.23 0.05
N PHE A 10 11.12 -2.75 0.54
CA PHE A 10 10.39 -1.68 -0.15
C PHE A 10 11.11 -0.32 -0.09
N GLN A 11 11.76 0.03 1.02
CA GLN A 11 12.50 1.29 1.13
C GLN A 11 13.66 1.33 0.12
N TYR A 12 14.55 0.35 0.17
CA TYR A 12 15.71 0.29 -0.72
C TYR A 12 15.30 0.08 -2.19
N GLY A 13 14.26 -0.74 -2.43
CA GLY A 13 13.71 -0.93 -3.77
C GLY A 13 13.16 0.36 -4.38
N ALA A 14 12.37 1.11 -3.61
CA ALA A 14 11.78 2.38 -4.05
C ALA A 14 12.84 3.47 -4.24
N GLU A 15 13.83 3.59 -3.33
CA GLU A 15 14.96 4.51 -3.49
C GLU A 15 15.77 4.19 -4.74
N ARG A 16 16.03 2.90 -5.02
CA ARG A 16 16.74 2.47 -6.23
C ARG A 16 15.97 2.79 -7.52
N LEU A 17 14.63 2.81 -7.46
CA LEU A 17 13.77 3.24 -8.57
C LEU A 17 13.73 4.77 -8.73
N GLY A 18 14.31 5.53 -7.79
CA GLY A 18 14.32 7.00 -7.80
C GLY A 18 13.03 7.61 -7.26
N MET A 19 12.26 6.87 -6.46
CA MET A 19 11.03 7.38 -5.84
C MET A 19 11.35 8.29 -4.65
N LEU A 20 10.50 9.31 -4.44
CA LEU A 20 10.47 10.03 -3.17
C LEU A 20 9.78 9.16 -2.11
N THR A 21 10.57 8.52 -1.24
CA THR A 21 10.05 7.63 -0.21
C THR A 21 9.61 8.39 1.04
N VAL A 22 8.44 8.04 1.59
CA VAL A 22 7.97 8.53 2.90
C VAL A 22 7.94 7.36 3.88
N PRO A 23 8.96 7.18 4.73
CA PRO A 23 9.06 6.05 5.65
C PRO A 23 8.14 6.25 6.87
N ALA A 24 6.82 6.09 6.66
CA ALA A 24 5.81 6.41 7.67
C ALA A 24 5.65 5.36 8.77
N ALA A 25 6.21 4.16 8.57
CA ALA A 25 6.10 2.98 9.43
C ALA A 25 4.64 2.57 9.71
N ALA A 26 4.43 1.64 10.64
CA ALA A 26 3.11 1.12 10.98
C ALA A 26 2.30 2.08 11.85
N GLY A 27 0.97 2.00 11.74
CA GLY A 27 0.03 2.67 12.64
C GLY A 27 -0.14 4.18 12.40
N ASN A 28 -0.79 4.83 13.36
CA ASN A 28 -1.20 6.25 13.32
C ASN A 28 -1.88 6.64 12.00
N THR A 29 -3.05 6.06 11.74
CA THR A 29 -3.78 6.23 10.48
C THR A 29 -4.03 7.69 10.12
N LYS A 30 -4.38 8.55 11.08
CA LYS A 30 -4.57 9.99 10.83
C LYS A 30 -3.30 10.67 10.29
N ARG A 31 -2.12 10.28 10.82
CA ARG A 31 -0.83 10.76 10.32
C ARG A 31 -0.52 10.22 8.92
N GLN A 32 -0.84 8.95 8.64
CA GLN A 32 -0.68 8.39 7.29
C GLN A 32 -1.51 9.18 6.26
N LEU A 33 -2.77 9.46 6.58
CA LEU A 33 -3.66 10.25 5.73
C LEU A 33 -3.12 11.67 5.52
N LYS A 34 -2.62 12.30 6.59
CA LYS A 34 -1.97 13.61 6.49
C LYS A 34 -0.77 13.58 5.53
N PHE A 35 0.07 12.55 5.59
CA PHE A 35 1.20 12.42 4.66
C PHE A 35 0.75 12.19 3.23
N ILE A 36 -0.29 11.39 3.01
CA ILE A 36 -0.86 11.16 1.68
C ILE A 36 -1.33 12.47 1.06
N SER A 37 -2.03 13.30 1.82
CA SER A 37 -2.53 14.60 1.37
C SER A 37 -1.42 15.64 1.20
N ASP A 38 -0.56 15.82 2.20
CA ASP A 38 0.46 16.89 2.22
C ASP A 38 1.56 16.67 1.19
N PHE A 39 2.02 15.42 1.04
CA PHE A 39 3.09 15.08 0.10
C PHE A 39 2.55 14.69 -1.29
N GLY A 40 1.23 14.57 -1.44
CA GLY A 40 0.62 14.14 -2.69
C GLY A 40 1.06 12.73 -3.10
N THR A 41 1.10 11.80 -2.16
CA THR A 41 1.55 10.42 -2.36
C THR A 41 0.77 9.75 -3.49
N THR A 42 1.49 9.08 -4.40
CA THR A 42 0.92 8.42 -5.59
C THR A 42 0.89 6.89 -5.48
N ALA A 43 1.83 6.32 -4.72
CA ALA A 43 1.95 4.89 -4.49
C ALA A 43 2.01 4.59 -2.99
N LEU A 44 1.32 3.54 -2.54
CA LEU A 44 1.26 3.13 -1.15
C LEU A 44 1.50 1.63 -1.02
N HIS A 45 2.23 1.21 0.01
CA HIS A 45 2.36 -0.19 0.40
C HIS A 45 1.67 -0.42 1.75
N ALA A 46 0.72 -1.36 1.81
CA ALA A 46 -0.03 -1.68 3.01
C ALA A 46 -0.59 -3.10 2.96
N ILE A 47 -0.82 -3.71 4.12
CA ILE A 47 -1.58 -4.96 4.19
C ILE A 47 -3.07 -4.70 3.85
N PRO A 48 -3.80 -5.66 3.23
CA PRO A 48 -5.19 -5.48 2.81
C PRO A 48 -6.11 -5.00 3.94
N SER A 49 -5.99 -5.59 5.13
CA SER A 49 -6.76 -5.22 6.31
C SER A 49 -6.54 -3.75 6.73
N TYR A 50 -5.32 -3.25 6.60
CA TYR A 50 -4.98 -1.85 6.90
C TYR A 50 -5.48 -0.88 5.83
N ALA A 51 -5.51 -1.28 4.55
CA ALA A 51 -6.12 -0.49 3.49
C ALA A 51 -7.60 -0.24 3.74
N ALA A 52 -8.35 -1.26 4.17
CA ALA A 52 -9.74 -1.12 4.58
C ALA A 52 -9.88 -0.17 5.79
N ARG A 53 -9.02 -0.32 6.80
CA ARG A 53 -9.00 0.58 7.97
C ARG A 53 -8.69 2.03 7.62
N MET A 54 -7.76 2.27 6.68
CA MET A 54 -7.46 3.61 6.18
C MET A 54 -8.69 4.25 5.56
N TYR A 55 -9.44 3.51 4.75
CA TYR A 55 -10.67 4.00 4.15
C TYR A 55 -11.73 4.37 5.20
N GLU A 56 -11.95 3.53 6.22
CA GLU A 56 -12.88 3.88 7.32
C GLU A 56 -12.52 5.22 7.96
N VAL A 57 -11.24 5.43 8.25
CA VAL A 57 -10.78 6.68 8.87
C VAL A 57 -10.86 7.86 7.89
N MET A 58 -10.65 7.64 6.59
CA MET A 58 -10.91 8.67 5.57
C MET A 58 -12.39 9.10 5.59
N GLN A 59 -13.33 8.14 5.68
CA GLN A 59 -14.75 8.43 5.78
C GLN A 59 -15.09 9.20 7.07
N GLU A 60 -14.52 8.80 8.22
CA GLU A 60 -14.69 9.54 9.50
C GLU A 60 -14.17 10.98 9.41
N MET A 61 -13.14 11.23 8.61
CA MET A 61 -12.56 12.56 8.38
C MET A 61 -13.23 13.33 7.24
N GLY A 62 -14.20 12.74 6.55
CA GLY A 62 -14.86 13.34 5.38
C GLY A 62 -13.95 13.50 4.15
N ILE A 63 -12.90 12.69 4.05
CA ILE A 63 -11.94 12.68 2.94
C ILE A 63 -12.43 11.69 1.89
N ASP A 64 -12.64 12.16 0.66
CA ASP A 64 -12.90 11.31 -0.48
C ASP A 64 -11.56 10.89 -1.12
N PRO A 65 -11.19 9.59 -1.10
CA PRO A 65 -9.90 9.16 -1.65
C PRO A 65 -9.73 9.48 -3.14
N ARG A 66 -10.80 9.50 -3.92
CA ARG A 66 -10.74 9.74 -5.38
C ARG A 66 -10.57 11.21 -5.73
N ARG A 67 -11.07 12.10 -4.87
CA ARG A 67 -11.03 13.55 -5.09
C ARG A 67 -9.91 14.24 -4.33
N ASP A 68 -9.69 13.82 -3.08
CA ASP A 68 -8.87 14.53 -2.10
C ASP A 68 -7.47 13.91 -1.94
N THR A 69 -7.17 12.82 -2.65
CA THR A 69 -5.83 12.20 -2.69
C THR A 69 -5.31 12.05 -4.12
N LYS A 70 -4.00 11.86 -4.27
CA LYS A 70 -3.35 11.58 -5.56
C LYS A 70 -2.94 10.11 -5.70
N LEU A 71 -3.48 9.24 -4.86
CA LEU A 71 -3.17 7.82 -4.88
C LEU A 71 -3.63 7.21 -6.22
N ARG A 72 -2.76 6.39 -6.80
CA ARG A 72 -3.01 5.68 -8.07
C ARG A 72 -2.74 4.19 -7.94
N THR A 73 -1.70 3.86 -7.19
CA THR A 73 -1.20 2.50 -7.05
C THR A 73 -1.14 2.10 -5.59
N LEU A 74 -1.69 0.94 -5.28
CA LEU A 74 -1.59 0.30 -3.98
C LEU A 74 -0.91 -1.05 -4.16
N ILE A 75 0.06 -1.33 -3.32
CA ILE A 75 0.73 -2.62 -3.24
C ILE A 75 0.25 -3.28 -1.95
N ILE A 76 -0.43 -4.41 -2.09
CA ILE A 76 -0.94 -5.19 -0.98
C ILE A 76 -0.24 -6.54 -0.88
N GLY A 77 -0.06 -7.04 0.32
CA GLY A 77 0.66 -8.28 0.55
C GLY A 77 0.72 -8.65 2.03
N ALA A 78 1.61 -9.59 2.37
CA ALA A 78 1.83 -10.14 3.72
C ALA A 78 0.63 -10.85 4.38
N GLU A 79 -0.59 -10.69 3.86
CA GLU A 79 -1.78 -11.39 4.32
C GLU A 79 -2.49 -12.07 3.13
N PRO A 80 -2.97 -13.31 3.30
CA PRO A 80 -3.86 -13.94 2.33
C PRO A 80 -5.12 -13.11 2.13
N HIS A 81 -5.51 -12.89 0.88
CA HIS A 81 -6.74 -12.20 0.53
C HIS A 81 -7.31 -12.76 -0.77
N SER A 82 -8.62 -12.63 -0.95
CA SER A 82 -9.29 -13.03 -2.20
C SER A 82 -9.23 -11.92 -3.25
N GLU A 83 -9.40 -12.30 -4.51
CA GLU A 83 -9.57 -11.35 -5.62
C GLU A 83 -10.73 -10.38 -5.38
N GLU A 84 -11.80 -10.85 -4.75
CA GLU A 84 -12.95 -10.01 -4.37
C GLU A 84 -12.56 -8.93 -3.35
N GLN A 85 -11.76 -9.29 -2.33
CA GLN A 85 -11.27 -8.34 -1.35
C GLN A 85 -10.36 -7.28 -1.99
N ARG A 86 -9.47 -7.70 -2.91
CA ARG A 86 -8.61 -6.78 -3.67
C ARG A 86 -9.45 -5.80 -4.48
N ARG A 87 -10.43 -6.28 -5.26
CA ARG A 87 -11.34 -5.43 -6.05
C ARG A 87 -12.13 -4.45 -5.18
N ARG A 88 -12.61 -4.90 -4.02
CA ARG A 88 -13.30 -4.03 -3.06
C ARG A 88 -12.39 -2.89 -2.58
N ILE A 89 -11.10 -3.16 -2.32
CA ILE A 89 -10.12 -2.14 -1.95
C ILE A 89 -9.88 -1.17 -3.11
N GLU A 90 -9.75 -1.68 -4.35
CA GLU A 90 -9.65 -0.85 -5.56
C GLU A 90 -10.83 0.12 -5.67
N ASP A 91 -12.06 -0.37 -5.46
CA ASP A 91 -13.27 0.43 -5.53
C ASP A 91 -13.34 1.46 -4.40
N MET A 92 -13.04 1.07 -3.16
CA MET A 92 -13.06 1.96 -2.00
C MET A 92 -12.08 3.13 -2.16
N LEU A 93 -10.82 2.85 -2.53
CA LEU A 93 -9.78 3.87 -2.61
C LEU A 93 -9.67 4.51 -4.00
N GLY A 94 -10.30 3.93 -5.03
CA GLY A 94 -10.20 4.40 -6.41
C GLY A 94 -8.80 4.22 -7.03
N VAL A 95 -8.11 3.14 -6.66
CA VAL A 95 -6.72 2.87 -7.05
C VAL A 95 -6.61 1.50 -7.70
N LYS A 96 -5.48 1.24 -8.37
CA LYS A 96 -5.09 -0.11 -8.77
C LYS A 96 -4.29 -0.79 -7.67
N ALA A 97 -4.76 -1.94 -7.20
CA ALA A 97 -4.16 -2.73 -6.14
C ALA A 97 -3.46 -3.96 -6.74
N TYR A 98 -2.16 -4.10 -6.48
CA TYR A 98 -1.32 -5.19 -6.94
C TYR A 98 -0.88 -6.06 -5.77
N ASN A 99 -0.98 -7.37 -5.93
CA ASN A 99 -0.54 -8.33 -4.94
C ASN A 99 0.98 -8.53 -4.99
N SER A 100 1.59 -8.49 -3.82
CA SER A 100 3.01 -8.65 -3.57
C SER A 100 3.23 -9.82 -2.64
N PHE A 101 3.90 -10.84 -3.14
CA PHE A 101 4.29 -12.00 -2.35
C PHE A 101 5.76 -11.93 -1.94
N GLY A 102 6.02 -12.40 -0.72
CA GLY A 102 7.35 -12.46 -0.13
C GLY A 102 7.37 -13.16 1.21
N MET A 103 8.52 -13.67 1.58
CA MET A 103 8.77 -14.32 2.87
C MET A 103 10.19 -14.01 3.34
N SER A 104 10.40 -13.93 4.65
CA SER A 104 11.68 -13.52 5.24
C SER A 104 12.84 -14.44 4.82
N GLU A 105 12.57 -15.74 4.65
CA GLU A 105 13.51 -16.75 4.17
C GLU A 105 14.02 -16.48 2.74
N MET A 106 13.27 -15.69 1.97
CA MET A 106 13.59 -15.27 0.60
C MET A 106 13.85 -13.76 0.51
N CYS A 107 14.43 -13.16 1.57
CA CYS A 107 14.75 -11.73 1.68
C CYS A 107 13.54 -10.78 1.83
N GLY A 108 12.33 -11.29 1.97
CA GLY A 108 11.11 -10.50 2.16
C GLY A 108 10.30 -10.29 0.86
N PRO A 109 9.70 -9.10 0.65
CA PRO A 109 8.87 -8.80 -0.53
C PRO A 109 9.72 -8.65 -1.80
N GLY A 110 9.08 -8.88 -2.95
CA GLY A 110 9.72 -8.86 -4.27
C GLY A 110 10.08 -10.25 -4.81
N VAL A 111 9.59 -11.32 -4.19
CA VAL A 111 9.77 -12.70 -4.66
C VAL A 111 8.85 -13.00 -5.84
N ALA A 112 7.56 -12.67 -5.68
CA ALA A 112 6.58 -12.71 -6.75
C ALA A 112 5.66 -11.48 -6.65
N PHE A 113 5.19 -11.02 -7.80
CA PHE A 113 4.45 -9.77 -7.91
C PHE A 113 3.50 -9.83 -9.10
N GLU A 114 2.29 -9.30 -8.93
CA GLU A 114 1.36 -9.18 -10.04
C GLU A 114 1.84 -8.18 -11.10
N CYS A 115 1.57 -8.52 -12.36
CA CYS A 115 1.70 -7.58 -13.48
C CYS A 115 0.39 -6.80 -13.71
N GLN A 116 0.38 -5.95 -14.73
CA GLN A 116 -0.80 -5.12 -15.06
C GLN A 116 -2.05 -5.93 -15.46
N GLU A 117 -1.87 -7.17 -15.91
CA GLU A 117 -2.97 -8.07 -16.28
C GLU A 117 -3.77 -8.58 -15.08
N GLN A 118 -3.21 -8.55 -13.86
CA GLN A 118 -3.86 -9.00 -12.61
C GLN A 118 -4.58 -10.36 -12.76
N ASN A 119 -3.92 -11.29 -13.48
CA ASN A 119 -4.45 -12.60 -13.85
C ASN A 119 -3.43 -13.70 -13.50
N GLY A 120 -3.10 -13.80 -12.21
CA GLY A 120 -2.16 -14.78 -11.69
C GLY A 120 -1.69 -14.43 -10.29
N LEU A 121 -0.75 -15.24 -9.77
CA LEU A 121 -0.02 -14.96 -8.53
C LEU A 121 1.31 -15.72 -8.50
#